data_AF-A6UR94-F1
#
_entry.id   AF-A6UR94-F1
#
_cell.length_a   1.000
_cell.length_b   1.000
_cell.length_c   1.000
_cell.angle_alpha   90.00
_cell.angle_beta   90.00
_cell.angle_gamma   90.00
#
_symmetry.space_group_name_H-M   'P 1'
#
loop_
_entity.id
_entity.type
_entity.pdbx_description
1 polymer ?
#
loop_
_entity_poly.entity_id
_entity_poly.type
_entity_poly.pdbx_seq_one_letter_code
_entity_poly.pdbx_strand_id
1 'polypeptide(L)'
;MPNFYSHLVLSKIILEKDFKSNFDSMDLNNFYFGSVSPDIGYFSKIERKITHFYEKNPENFFGKDSIFEISFLKGYNLHLHFDNVWKYEIRLKNEISIEENSKIYAYLDEFLKSMFKLDFDYFLPHVIGGNCDFLKKLGIEKEICERWKKKSIYKISEFKTNENYQKVVDEYLKLLKVD
;
A
#
# COMPACT_ATOMS: atom_id res chain seq x y z
N MET A 1 8.46 -3.60 -6.18
CA MET A 1 7.14 -3.69 -5.54
C MET A 1 6.51 -2.29 -5.61
N PRO A 2 5.18 -2.16 -5.53
CA PRO A 2 4.52 -0.87 -5.68
C PRO A 2 4.95 0.08 -4.58
N ASN A 3 5.15 1.34 -4.94
CA ASN A 3 5.46 2.35 -3.95
C ASN A 3 4.26 2.54 -2.98
N PHE A 4 4.54 3.03 -1.77
CA PHE A 4 3.49 3.20 -0.75
C PHE A 4 2.35 4.11 -1.19
N TYR A 5 2.66 5.12 -1.98
CA TYR A 5 1.67 6.12 -2.36
C TYR A 5 0.54 5.52 -3.21
N SER A 6 0.88 4.75 -4.25
CA SER A 6 -0.12 4.07 -5.08
C SER A 6 -1.06 3.20 -4.25
N HIS A 7 -0.54 2.42 -3.30
CA HIS A 7 -1.38 1.62 -2.41
C HIS A 7 -2.32 2.44 -1.53
N LEU A 8 -1.83 3.57 -1.00
CA LEU A 8 -2.62 4.47 -0.15
C LEU A 8 -3.79 5.07 -0.94
N VAL A 9 -3.52 5.57 -2.15
CA VAL A 9 -4.54 6.14 -3.04
C VAL A 9 -5.55 5.08 -3.46
N LEU A 10 -5.10 3.92 -3.96
CA LEU A 10 -5.99 2.84 -4.38
C LEU A 10 -6.83 2.30 -3.22
N SER A 11 -6.23 2.16 -2.02
CA SER A 11 -6.96 1.75 -0.82
C SER A 11 -8.06 2.75 -0.46
N LYS A 12 -7.79 4.06 -0.57
CA LYS A 12 -8.80 5.10 -0.34
C LYS A 12 -9.94 4.99 -1.34
N ILE A 13 -9.64 4.85 -2.62
CA ILE A 13 -10.67 4.76 -3.68
C ILE A 13 -11.58 3.56 -3.43
N ILE A 14 -11.01 2.38 -3.17
CA ILE A 14 -11.79 1.17 -2.90
C ILE A 14 -12.57 1.30 -1.60
N LEU A 15 -11.97 1.90 -0.57
CA LEU A 15 -12.65 2.17 0.70
C LEU A 15 -13.90 3.05 0.49
N GLU A 16 -13.80 4.11 -0.30
CA GLU A 16 -14.91 5.03 -0.59
C GLU A 16 -15.98 4.41 -1.50
N LYS A 17 -15.59 3.51 -2.40
CA LYS A 17 -16.50 2.82 -3.32
C LYS A 17 -17.28 1.71 -2.61
N ASP A 18 -16.60 0.85 -1.87
CA ASP A 18 -17.15 -0.41 -1.37
C ASP A 18 -17.63 -0.34 0.10
N PHE A 19 -17.17 0.64 0.88
CA PHE A 19 -17.42 0.69 2.33
C PHE A 19 -18.15 1.96 2.81
N LYS A 20 -18.92 2.62 1.95
CA LYS A 20 -19.68 3.84 2.28
C LYS A 20 -20.50 3.75 3.57
N SER A 21 -21.01 2.57 3.94
CA SER A 21 -21.79 2.35 5.17
C SER A 21 -20.96 1.95 6.40
N ASN A 22 -19.68 1.62 6.24
CA ASN A 22 -18.79 1.12 7.31
C ASN A 22 -17.63 2.08 7.64
N PHE A 23 -17.54 3.21 6.93
CA PHE A 23 -16.45 4.19 7.05
C PHE A 23 -16.35 4.74 8.48
N ASP A 24 -17.49 5.05 9.11
CA ASP A 24 -17.56 5.62 10.47
C ASP A 24 -17.13 4.63 11.57
N SER A 25 -17.05 3.34 11.25
CA SER A 25 -16.63 2.27 12.16
C SER A 25 -15.19 1.79 11.92
N MET A 26 -14.41 2.50 11.12
CA MET A 26 -13.06 2.09 10.74
C MET A 26 -12.00 2.96 11.40
N ASP A 27 -10.97 2.33 11.94
CA ASP A 27 -9.76 3.05 12.32
C ASP A 27 -8.89 3.27 11.08
N LEU A 28 -9.00 4.46 10.50
CA LEU A 28 -8.25 4.87 9.32
C LEU A 28 -6.73 4.85 9.55
N ASN A 29 -6.25 5.09 10.77
CA ASN A 29 -4.82 5.06 11.06
C ASN A 29 -4.27 3.65 10.88
N ASN A 30 -4.96 2.67 11.46
CA ASN A 30 -4.58 1.28 11.35
C ASN A 30 -4.87 0.70 9.96
N PHE A 31 -5.94 1.12 9.31
CA PHE A 31 -6.24 0.74 7.92
C PHE A 31 -5.13 1.17 6.96
N TYR A 32 -4.80 2.46 6.89
CA TYR A 32 -3.77 2.95 5.97
C TYR A 32 -2.38 2.42 6.33
N PHE A 33 -2.12 2.15 7.61
CA PHE A 33 -0.90 1.46 8.01
C PHE A 33 -0.85 0.01 7.47
N GLY A 34 -1.98 -0.71 7.48
CA GLY A 34 -2.12 -2.02 6.83
C GLY A 34 -1.87 -1.98 5.34
N SER A 35 -2.40 -0.97 4.65
CA SER A 35 -2.24 -0.78 3.20
C SER A 35 -0.79 -0.60 2.73
N VAL A 36 0.16 -0.36 3.64
CA VAL A 36 1.58 -0.14 3.30
C VAL A 36 2.55 -1.15 3.95
N SER A 37 2.09 -1.95 4.91
CA SER A 37 2.94 -2.82 5.74
C SER A 37 2.97 -4.26 5.23
N PRO A 38 3.63 -4.51 4.10
CA PRO A 38 4.83 -5.36 4.08
C PRO A 38 6.07 -4.70 3.45
N ASP A 39 5.93 -3.59 2.71
CA ASP A 39 7.01 -3.10 1.83
C ASP A 39 7.85 -1.96 2.44
N ILE A 40 7.56 -1.54 3.68
CA ILE A 40 8.26 -0.44 4.40
C ILE A 40 9.78 -0.63 4.53
N GLY A 41 10.26 -1.86 4.36
CA GLY A 41 11.68 -2.17 4.28
C GLY A 41 12.41 -1.59 3.05
N TYR A 42 11.77 -1.47 1.89
CA TYR A 42 12.45 -1.04 0.66
C TYR A 42 13.00 0.38 0.75
N PHE A 43 12.30 1.27 1.46
CA PHE A 43 12.63 2.69 1.54
C PHE A 43 13.36 3.10 2.83
N SER A 44 13.27 2.29 3.89
CA SER A 44 13.81 2.67 5.21
C SER A 44 15.30 2.36 5.43
N LYS A 45 15.96 1.71 4.44
CA LYS A 45 17.34 1.18 4.52
C LYS A 45 17.58 0.25 5.72
N ILE A 46 16.52 -0.27 6.31
CA ILE A 46 16.57 -1.22 7.43
C ILE A 46 16.48 -2.63 6.83
N GLU A 47 17.35 -3.52 7.29
CA GLU A 47 17.37 -4.93 6.88
C GLU A 47 15.96 -5.53 6.99
N ARG A 48 15.54 -6.25 5.94
CA ARG A 48 14.26 -6.97 5.90
C ARG A 48 14.28 -8.09 6.94
N LYS A 49 14.02 -7.77 8.22
CA LYS A 49 13.84 -8.76 9.29
C LYS A 49 12.58 -9.60 9.11
N ILE A 50 11.66 -9.16 8.25
CA ILE A 50 10.40 -9.85 7.96
C ILE A 50 10.46 -10.29 6.50
N THR A 51 10.62 -11.59 6.29
CA THR A 51 10.28 -12.22 5.03
C THR A 51 8.78 -12.08 4.83
N HIS A 52 8.39 -11.47 3.72
CA HIS A 52 7.07 -11.47 3.11
C HIS A 52 5.96 -12.10 3.97
N PHE A 53 5.13 -11.27 4.62
CA PHE A 53 3.88 -11.71 5.25
C PHE A 53 2.99 -12.54 4.32
N TYR A 54 3.26 -12.50 3.02
CA TYR A 54 2.74 -13.37 1.98
C TYR A 54 2.71 -14.87 2.31
N GLU A 55 3.64 -15.38 3.12
CA GLU A 55 3.70 -16.82 3.46
C GLU A 55 2.92 -17.18 4.74
N LYS A 56 2.44 -16.19 5.50
CA LYS A 56 1.73 -16.40 6.77
C LYS A 56 0.34 -15.82 6.65
N ASN A 57 -0.71 -16.64 6.75
CA ASN A 57 -2.10 -16.15 6.77
C ASN A 57 -2.25 -15.05 7.84
N PRO A 58 -2.36 -13.76 7.47
CA PRO A 58 -2.37 -12.63 8.41
C PRO A 58 -3.57 -12.70 9.37
N GLU A 59 -4.66 -13.35 8.96
CA GLU A 59 -5.85 -13.64 9.77
C GLU A 59 -5.54 -14.51 10.99
N ASN A 60 -4.42 -15.24 10.98
CA ASN A 60 -3.97 -16.01 12.14
C ASN A 60 -3.40 -15.11 13.24
N PHE A 61 -2.97 -13.89 12.91
CA PHE A 61 -2.33 -12.95 13.82
C PHE A 61 -3.23 -11.75 14.16
N PHE A 62 -4.12 -11.36 13.24
CA PHE A 62 -4.94 -10.16 13.33
C PHE A 62 -6.43 -10.42 13.13
N GLY A 63 -7.27 -9.48 13.55
CA GLY A 63 -8.68 -9.40 13.17
C GLY A 63 -9.68 -10.06 14.13
N LYS A 64 -9.27 -10.35 15.37
CA LYS A 64 -10.13 -11.02 16.36
C LYS A 64 -10.44 -10.17 17.60
N ASP A 65 -9.57 -9.23 17.95
CA ASP A 65 -9.56 -8.68 19.31
C ASP A 65 -9.89 -7.18 19.39
N SER A 66 -9.82 -6.43 18.29
CA SER A 66 -10.11 -4.99 18.29
C SER A 66 -10.41 -4.41 16.91
N ILE A 67 -11.10 -3.27 16.89
CA ILE A 67 -11.34 -2.46 15.69
C ILE A 67 -10.03 -2.03 15.00
N PHE A 68 -8.96 -1.85 15.77
CA PHE A 68 -7.63 -1.51 15.28
C PHE A 68 -7.06 -2.64 14.42
N GLU A 69 -7.08 -3.87 14.94
CA GLU A 69 -6.58 -5.04 14.21
C GLU A 69 -7.46 -5.41 13.01
N ILE A 70 -8.78 -5.28 13.15
CA ILE A 70 -9.71 -5.50 12.05
C ILE A 70 -9.43 -4.50 10.92
N SER A 71 -9.25 -3.22 11.25
CA SER A 71 -8.96 -2.18 10.26
C SER A 71 -7.59 -2.40 9.60
N PHE A 72 -6.57 -2.75 10.38
CA PHE A 72 -5.25 -3.10 9.85
C PHE A 72 -5.31 -4.28 8.88
N LEU A 73 -5.97 -5.38 9.26
CA LEU A 73 -6.10 -6.56 8.42
C LEU A 73 -6.83 -6.25 7.11
N LYS A 74 -7.85 -5.39 7.14
CA LYS A 74 -8.53 -4.94 5.91
C LYS A 74 -7.57 -4.19 4.97
N GLY A 75 -6.83 -3.22 5.48
CA GLY A 75 -5.83 -2.48 4.68
C GLY A 75 -4.74 -3.41 4.14
N TYR A 76 -4.26 -4.32 4.98
CA TYR A 76 -3.25 -5.32 4.60
C TYR A 76 -3.76 -6.26 3.49
N ASN A 77 -5.01 -6.71 3.55
CA ASN A 77 -5.58 -7.56 2.52
C ASN A 77 -5.73 -6.82 1.18
N LEU A 78 -6.04 -5.51 1.20
CA LEU A 78 -5.99 -4.69 -0.01
C LEU A 78 -4.56 -4.56 -0.55
N HIS A 79 -3.58 -4.37 0.33
CA HIS A 79 -2.17 -4.35 -0.08
C HIS A 79 -1.80 -5.63 -0.85
N LEU A 80 -2.06 -6.79 -0.26
CA LEU A 80 -1.79 -8.07 -0.91
C LEU A 80 -2.54 -8.23 -2.24
N HIS A 81 -3.80 -7.80 -2.29
CA HIS A 81 -4.57 -7.83 -3.51
C HIS A 81 -3.91 -7.01 -4.62
N PHE A 82 -3.49 -5.78 -4.33
CA PHE A 82 -2.81 -4.90 -5.29
C PHE A 82 -1.49 -5.48 -5.78
N ASP A 83 -0.69 -6.03 -4.86
CA ASP A 83 0.56 -6.72 -5.17
C ASP A 83 0.34 -7.92 -6.08
N ASN A 84 -0.71 -8.71 -5.83
CA ASN A 84 -1.01 -9.93 -6.58
C ASN A 84 -1.45 -9.62 -8.00
N VAL A 85 -2.40 -8.70 -8.15
CA VAL A 85 -2.86 -8.26 -9.46
C VAL A 85 -1.67 -7.70 -10.23
N TRP A 86 -0.85 -6.85 -9.62
CA TRP A 86 0.30 -6.33 -10.34
C TRP A 86 1.31 -7.41 -10.70
N LYS A 87 1.70 -8.27 -9.76
CA LYS A 87 2.73 -9.28 -10.01
C LYS A 87 2.30 -10.25 -11.10
N TYR A 88 1.12 -10.84 -10.96
CA TYR A 88 0.68 -11.95 -11.80
C TYR A 88 -0.01 -11.48 -13.08
N GLU A 89 -0.89 -10.48 -12.99
CA GLU A 89 -1.71 -10.04 -14.13
C GLU A 89 -1.04 -8.94 -14.95
N ILE A 90 -0.07 -8.21 -14.40
CA ILE A 90 0.63 -7.13 -15.11
C ILE A 90 2.08 -7.51 -15.40
N ARG A 91 2.92 -7.62 -14.37
CA ARG A 91 4.38 -7.71 -14.53
C ARG A 91 4.81 -9.01 -15.20
N LEU A 92 4.40 -10.16 -14.67
CA LEU A 92 4.80 -11.46 -15.19
C LEU A 92 4.17 -11.75 -16.55
N LYS A 93 2.88 -11.41 -16.72
CA LYS A 93 2.16 -11.57 -17.99
C LYS A 93 2.77 -10.77 -19.15
N ASN A 94 3.24 -9.56 -18.87
CA ASN A 94 3.84 -8.67 -19.87
C ASN A 94 5.39 -8.72 -19.88
N GLU A 95 6.01 -9.69 -19.20
CA GLU A 95 7.47 -9.89 -19.13
C GLU A 95 8.26 -8.62 -18.71
N ILE A 96 7.67 -7.80 -17.84
CA ILE A 96 8.26 -6.53 -17.39
C ILE A 96 9.43 -6.81 -16.44
N SER A 97 10.62 -6.30 -16.80
CA SER A 97 11.84 -6.43 -15.97
C SER A 97 11.70 -5.71 -14.62
N ILE A 98 12.57 -6.02 -13.66
CA ILE A 98 12.55 -5.37 -12.33
C ILE A 98 12.89 -3.87 -12.45
N GLU A 99 13.84 -3.53 -13.31
CA GLU A 99 14.26 -2.16 -13.58
C GLU A 99 13.11 -1.36 -14.20
N GLU A 100 12.44 -1.94 -15.19
CA GLU A 100 11.34 -1.28 -15.89
C GLU A 100 10.10 -1.15 -14.99
N ASN A 101 9.80 -2.18 -14.21
CA ASN A 101 8.75 -2.17 -13.21
C ASN A 101 8.86 -0.97 -12.26
N SER A 102 10.08 -0.62 -11.83
CA SER A 102 10.30 0.51 -10.92
C SER A 102 9.96 1.85 -11.56
N LYS A 103 10.20 2.02 -12.86
CA LYS A 103 9.84 3.23 -13.60
C LYS A 103 8.33 3.35 -13.80
N ILE A 104 7.67 2.23 -14.12
CA ILE A 104 6.21 2.20 -14.29
C ILE A 104 5.52 2.55 -12.97
N TYR A 105 6.04 2.12 -11.82
CA TYR A 105 5.49 2.53 -10.53
C TYR A 105 5.69 4.00 -10.19
N ALA A 106 6.86 4.56 -10.50
CA ALA A 106 7.06 6.00 -10.36
C ALA A 106 6.05 6.77 -11.20
N TYR A 107 5.81 6.32 -12.44
CA TYR A 107 4.76 6.85 -13.30
C TYR A 107 3.36 6.68 -12.71
N LEU A 108 3.03 5.53 -12.13
CA LEU A 108 1.73 5.28 -11.48
C LEU A 108 1.50 6.26 -10.32
N ASP A 109 2.51 6.49 -9.48
CA ASP A 109 2.39 7.47 -8.38
C ASP A 109 2.10 8.88 -8.90
N GLU A 110 2.85 9.31 -9.93
CA GLU A 110 2.65 10.62 -10.56
C GLU A 110 1.25 10.74 -11.19
N PHE A 111 0.82 9.69 -11.89
CA PHE A 111 -0.49 9.61 -12.53
C PHE A 111 -1.61 9.71 -11.49
N LEU A 112 -1.56 8.91 -10.43
CA LEU A 112 -2.55 8.91 -9.35
C LEU A 112 -2.59 10.27 -8.63
N LYS A 113 -1.44 10.89 -8.38
CA LYS A 113 -1.37 12.23 -7.79
C LYS A 113 -2.04 13.27 -8.68
N SER A 114 -1.77 13.22 -9.99
CA SER A 114 -2.36 14.14 -10.96
C SER A 114 -3.87 13.94 -11.09
N MET A 115 -4.32 12.70 -11.21
CA MET A 115 -5.71 12.33 -11.45
C MET A 115 -6.60 12.62 -10.24
N PHE A 116 -6.18 12.20 -9.04
CA PHE A 116 -7.01 12.30 -7.83
C PHE A 116 -6.74 13.55 -6.99
N LYS A 117 -5.70 14.33 -7.32
CA LYS A 117 -5.30 15.54 -6.59
C LYS A 117 -5.09 15.30 -5.09
N LEU A 118 -4.60 14.11 -4.73
CA LEU A 118 -4.29 13.73 -3.35
C LEU A 118 -2.80 13.86 -3.12
N ASP A 119 -2.39 14.55 -2.05
CA ASP A 119 -0.99 14.56 -1.64
C ASP A 119 -0.72 13.57 -0.51
N PHE A 120 0.55 13.23 -0.32
CA PHE A 120 1.00 12.34 0.75
C PHE A 120 0.62 12.90 2.14
N ASP A 121 0.49 14.23 2.25
CA ASP A 121 0.07 14.94 3.47
C ASP A 121 -1.29 14.47 4.01
N TYR A 122 -2.19 13.99 3.15
CA TYR A 122 -3.46 13.41 3.59
C TYR A 122 -3.24 12.09 4.34
N PHE A 123 -2.39 11.21 3.80
CA PHE A 123 -2.18 9.86 4.34
C PHE A 123 -1.19 9.85 5.50
N LEU A 124 -0.29 10.83 5.55
CA LEU A 124 0.82 10.86 6.48
C LEU A 124 0.41 10.77 7.96
N PRO A 125 -0.57 11.57 8.46
CA PRO A 125 -1.01 11.47 9.85
C PRO A 125 -1.56 10.09 10.18
N HIS A 126 -2.25 9.46 9.22
CA HIS A 126 -2.84 8.13 9.41
C HIS A 126 -1.78 7.04 9.51
N VAL A 127 -0.82 7.01 8.58
CA VAL A 127 0.26 6.02 8.58
C VAL A 127 1.13 6.15 9.84
N ILE A 128 1.46 7.38 10.25
CA ILE A 128 2.19 7.63 11.50
C ILE A 128 1.36 7.17 12.70
N GLY A 129 0.06 7.49 12.71
CA GLY A 129 -0.86 7.20 13.80
C GLY A 129 -1.23 5.72 13.96
N GLY A 130 -0.87 4.84 13.02
CA GLY A 130 -1.11 3.39 13.14
C GLY A 130 -0.47 2.81 14.41
N ASN A 131 -0.96 1.70 14.94
CA ASN A 131 -0.44 1.17 16.20
C ASN A 131 0.71 0.18 15.99
N CYS A 132 1.96 0.56 16.25
CA CYS A 132 3.08 -0.39 16.07
C CYS A 132 3.05 -1.62 17.01
N ASP A 133 2.23 -1.63 18.07
CA ASP A 133 2.21 -2.73 19.03
C ASP A 133 1.65 -4.05 18.45
N PHE A 134 0.75 -4.00 17.46
CA PHE A 134 0.23 -5.25 16.88
C PHE A 134 1.29 -6.00 16.04
N LEU A 135 2.29 -5.29 15.49
CA LEU A 135 3.38 -5.93 14.75
C LEU A 135 4.29 -6.78 15.65
N LYS A 136 4.21 -6.65 16.98
CA LYS A 136 4.89 -7.57 17.92
C LYS A 136 4.45 -9.02 17.76
N LYS A 137 3.20 -9.26 17.35
CA LYS A 137 2.68 -10.62 17.03
C LYS A 137 3.47 -11.29 15.91
N LEU A 138 4.23 -10.51 15.15
CA LEU A 138 5.04 -10.92 14.02
C LEU A 138 6.54 -10.85 14.33
N GLY A 139 6.91 -10.60 15.58
CA GLY A 139 8.30 -10.46 16.02
C GLY A 139 8.94 -9.11 15.71
N ILE A 140 8.14 -8.07 15.45
CA ILE A 140 8.64 -6.75 15.07
C ILE A 140 8.61 -5.84 16.29
N GLU A 141 9.78 -5.32 16.63
CA GLU A 141 9.93 -4.35 17.72
C GLU A 141 9.24 -3.02 17.37
N LYS A 142 8.54 -2.44 18.36
CA LYS A 142 7.80 -1.18 18.21
C LYS A 142 8.69 -0.06 17.65
N GLU A 143 9.90 0.07 18.17
CA GLU A 143 10.87 1.11 17.77
C GLU A 143 11.33 0.99 16.32
N ILE A 144 11.40 -0.24 15.81
CA ILE A 144 11.69 -0.49 14.40
C ILE A 144 10.52 0.01 13.55
N CYS A 145 9.29 -0.35 13.91
CA CYS A 145 8.07 0.09 13.23
C CYS A 145 7.89 1.63 13.27
N GLU A 146 8.15 2.28 14.40
CA GLU A 146 8.03 3.74 14.50
C GLU A 146 9.07 4.47 13.64
N ARG A 147 10.30 3.93 13.54
CA ARG A 147 11.31 4.47 12.62
C ARG A 147 10.92 4.25 11.16
N TRP A 148 10.27 3.13 10.85
CA TRP A 148 9.81 2.79 9.50
C TRP A 148 8.80 3.80 8.96
N LYS A 149 7.73 4.08 9.72
CA LYS A 149 6.69 5.05 9.32
C LYS A 149 7.25 6.44 9.01
N LYS A 150 8.29 6.87 9.72
CA LYS A 150 8.92 8.19 9.52
C LYS A 150 9.78 8.25 8.26
N LYS A 151 10.26 7.10 7.77
CA LYS A 151 11.18 7.02 6.63
C LYS A 151 10.49 6.60 5.32
N SER A 152 9.23 6.19 5.38
CA SER A 152 8.46 5.74 4.20
C SER A 152 7.93 6.88 3.32
N ILE A 153 8.29 8.11 3.61
CA ILE A 153 7.80 9.31 2.91
C ILE A 153 8.83 9.72 1.87
N TYR A 154 8.38 9.93 0.65
CA TYR A 154 9.20 10.42 -0.45
C TYR A 154 8.43 11.44 -1.27
N LYS A 155 9.17 12.26 -2.02
CA LYS A 155 8.60 13.24 -2.92
C LYS A 155 8.19 12.56 -4.22
N ILE A 156 6.94 12.74 -4.63
CA ILE A 156 6.45 12.33 -5.95
C ILE A 156 6.81 13.43 -6.95
N SER A 157 7.36 13.04 -8.09
CA SER A 157 7.72 13.93 -9.19
C SER A 157 6.50 14.58 -9.83
N GLU A 158 6.76 15.55 -10.71
CA GLU A 158 5.72 16.11 -11.56
C GLU A 158 5.32 15.11 -12.64
N PHE A 159 4.00 14.99 -12.88
CA PHE A 159 3.47 14.05 -13.85
C PHE A 159 3.88 14.41 -15.28
N LYS A 160 4.43 13.42 -15.98
CA LYS A 160 4.72 13.49 -17.41
C LYS A 160 4.20 12.25 -18.10
N THR A 161 3.29 12.44 -19.07
CA THR A 161 2.69 11.34 -19.83
C THR A 161 3.75 10.47 -20.50
N ASN A 162 3.58 9.15 -20.35
CA ASN A 162 4.34 8.14 -21.06
C ASN A 162 3.34 7.12 -21.60
N GLU A 163 3.13 7.12 -22.91
CA GLU A 163 2.08 6.30 -23.55
C GLU A 163 2.25 4.80 -23.30
N ASN A 164 3.49 4.32 -23.20
CA ASN A 164 3.76 2.91 -22.92
C ASN A 164 3.39 2.55 -21.48
N TYR A 165 3.73 3.41 -20.52
CA TYR A 165 3.39 3.18 -19.12
C TYR A 165 1.90 3.41 -18.84
N GLN A 166 1.28 4.35 -19.55
CA GLN A 166 -0.15 4.61 -19.46
C GLN A 166 -0.95 3.35 -19.80
N LYS A 167 -0.62 2.64 -20.88
CA LYS A 167 -1.32 1.39 -21.25
C LYS A 167 -1.26 0.33 -20.14
N VAL A 168 -0.10 0.21 -19.48
CA VAL A 168 0.11 -0.73 -18.38
C VAL A 168 -0.69 -0.30 -17.14
N VAL A 169 -0.66 1.00 -16.81
CA VAL A 169 -1.43 1.58 -15.71
C VAL A 169 -2.93 1.43 -15.95
N ASP A 170 -3.43 1.70 -17.15
CA ASP A 170 -4.83 1.56 -17.52
C ASP A 170 -5.30 0.10 -17.40
N GLU A 171 -4.49 -0.86 -17.86
CA GLU A 171 -4.78 -2.29 -17.66
C GLU A 171 -4.89 -2.62 -16.17
N TYR A 172 -3.96 -2.12 -15.36
CA TYR A 172 -3.97 -2.35 -13.92
C TYR A 172 -5.20 -1.76 -13.22
N LEU A 173 -5.51 -0.48 -13.47
CA LEU A 173 -6.66 0.20 -12.86
C LEU A 173 -7.98 -0.45 -13.29
N LYS A 174 -8.08 -0.89 -14.55
CA LYS A 174 -9.23 -1.65 -15.04
C LYS A 174 -9.42 -2.97 -14.29
N LEU A 175 -8.34 -3.72 -14.03
CA LEU A 175 -8.41 -4.96 -13.25
C LEU A 175 -8.88 -4.70 -11.81
N LEU A 176 -8.45 -3.57 -11.23
CA LEU A 176 -8.88 -3.12 -9.90
C LEU A 176 -10.28 -2.46 -9.88
N LYS A 177 -10.91 -2.27 -11.05
CA LYS A 177 -12.19 -1.56 -11.20
C LYS A 177 -12.15 -0.14 -10.61
N VAL A 178 -11.03 0.55 -10.83
CA VAL A 178 -10.84 1.97 -10.51
C VAL A 178 -11.14 2.76 -11.78
N ASP A 179 -12.17 3.60 -11.72
CA ASP A 179 -12.68 4.42 -12.83
C ASP A 179 -12.25 5.90 -12.67
#